data_AF-A0A7V9CIM9-F1
#
_entry.id   AF-A0A7V9CIM9-F1
#
_cell.length_a   1.000
_cell.length_b   1.000
_cell.length_c   1.000
_cell.angle_alpha   90.00
_cell.angle_beta   90.00
_cell.angle_gamma   90.00
#
_symmetry.space_group_name_H-M   'P 1'
#
loop_
_entity.id
_entity.type
_entity.pdbx_description
1 polymer ?
#
loop_
_entity_poly.entity_id
_entity_poly.type
_entity_poly.pdbx_seq_one_letter_code
_entity_poly.pdbx_strand_id
1 'polypeptide(L)'
;ESKGAAAVRAVLPQVLTTIRALRAQLPTMQPDEASRFEVDFRLEQKERQAEEALRLASGLRVDVLADDGLVVGGQPTTVTLHAFAGAGDGVAVKAVAIKGLEGAAPCVAAPIAAGRPYRCEATLTVPTAATLTTAYWTRLPDRDYYDFDPAAPFGLPFQPTPFTAEVTYTIGGLDQTVSYPVLFRHEGNVFSGEKRQELLVVPGVAVRLGADVVAFPGGGQTRDIAVTVTNHAKAGGKATVRLELPRGWTARPEREDVTFAREDEARVVRFAITPPAGTTAGRYDVEAIASRDGQTFEKGYEVIEYPHITRRHLVSDASGTLTVLDLQPVTGVTVGYIMGVGDQVPPALEQLGATVELLSPDQLASVDLSRYQVVMTGVRAYERRDDLRAYNQRLLDYAAKGGTVIVQYNKFEFNQAQYGPFPGQVSSNRVTDETAPVTILVPDHPVFTTPNRITETTWTGWVQERGLYFFNAEKADPRYVDLLEMTDPFPNNPGPKRGALVEARVGEGRWIYVGLNLWRQLPAGTDGAYALVANLLSLGRK
;
A
#
# COMPACT_ATOMS: atom_id res chain seq x y z
N GLU A 1 -29.89 9.49 -36.05
CA GLU A 1 -29.88 8.77 -34.75
C GLU A 1 -31.18 8.90 -33.95
N SER A 2 -31.83 10.07 -33.86
CA SER A 2 -33.03 10.29 -33.03
C SER A 2 -34.25 9.38 -33.32
N LYS A 3 -34.48 8.97 -34.57
CA LYS A 3 -35.60 8.07 -34.94
C LYS A 3 -35.46 6.66 -34.36
N GLY A 4 -34.24 6.16 -34.19
CA GLY A 4 -33.98 4.82 -33.65
C GLY A 4 -34.31 4.73 -32.16
N ALA A 5 -33.88 5.72 -31.37
CA ALA A 5 -34.16 5.76 -29.93
C ALA A 5 -35.67 5.84 -29.62
N ALA A 6 -36.42 6.62 -30.40
CA ALA A 6 -37.88 6.73 -30.24
C ALA A 6 -38.60 5.40 -30.55
N ALA A 7 -38.20 4.70 -31.61
CA ALA A 7 -38.77 3.39 -31.96
C ALA A 7 -38.46 2.33 -30.89
N VAL A 8 -37.23 2.33 -30.36
CA VAL A 8 -36.82 1.42 -29.27
C VAL A 8 -37.63 1.69 -27.99
N ARG A 9 -37.84 2.96 -27.61
CA ARG A 9 -38.67 3.33 -26.45
C ARG A 9 -40.12 2.89 -26.56
N ALA A 10 -40.67 2.76 -27.77
CA ALA A 10 -42.04 2.31 -27.98
C ALA A 10 -42.20 0.80 -27.71
N VAL A 11 -41.15 0.00 -27.92
CA VAL A 11 -41.20 -1.48 -27.84
C VAL A 11 -40.73 -2.01 -26.49
N LEU A 12 -39.70 -1.39 -25.89
CA LEU A 12 -39.10 -1.88 -24.64
C LEU A 12 -40.08 -2.01 -23.46
N PRO A 13 -41.06 -1.11 -23.25
CA PRO A 13 -42.07 -1.31 -22.22
C PRO A 13 -42.84 -2.63 -22.39
N GLN A 14 -43.22 -2.99 -23.62
CA GLN A 14 -43.92 -4.25 -23.91
C GLN A 14 -43.05 -5.47 -23.61
N VAL A 15 -41.76 -5.42 -23.95
CA VAL A 15 -40.80 -6.48 -23.61
C VAL A 15 -40.70 -6.65 -22.10
N LEU A 16 -40.54 -5.55 -21.36
CA LEU A 16 -40.42 -5.56 -19.91
C LEU A 16 -41.70 -6.10 -19.23
N THR A 17 -42.88 -5.66 -19.69
CA THR A 17 -44.17 -6.19 -19.22
C THR A 17 -44.29 -7.69 -19.47
N THR A 18 -43.86 -8.17 -20.63
CA THR A 18 -43.91 -9.60 -20.98
C THR A 18 -42.98 -10.43 -20.10
N ILE A 19 -41.74 -9.97 -19.89
CA ILE A 19 -40.77 -10.66 -19.01
C ILE A 19 -41.32 -10.73 -17.57
N ARG A 20 -41.79 -9.60 -17.03
CA ARG A 20 -42.36 -9.54 -15.67
C ARG A 20 -43.57 -10.45 -15.52
N ALA A 21 -44.46 -10.49 -16.51
CA ALA A 21 -45.60 -11.39 -16.52
C ALA A 21 -45.18 -12.88 -16.53
N LEU A 22 -44.20 -13.24 -17.36
CA LEU A 22 -43.66 -14.61 -17.40
C LEU A 22 -43.04 -15.02 -16.06
N ARG A 23 -42.22 -14.16 -15.45
CA ARG A 23 -41.63 -14.43 -14.12
C ARG A 23 -42.69 -14.61 -13.04
N ALA A 24 -43.73 -13.77 -13.04
CA ALA A 24 -44.83 -13.87 -12.09
C ALA A 24 -45.66 -15.17 -12.28
N GLN A 25 -45.80 -15.64 -13.51
CA GLN A 25 -46.52 -16.89 -13.82
C GLN A 25 -45.67 -18.14 -13.66
N LEU A 26 -44.34 -18.05 -13.72
CA LEU A 26 -43.43 -19.20 -13.69
C LEU A 26 -43.70 -20.18 -12.52
N PRO A 27 -43.98 -19.74 -11.27
CA PRO A 27 -44.33 -20.67 -10.19
C PRO A 27 -45.62 -21.45 -10.44
N THR A 28 -46.57 -20.89 -11.20
CA THR A 28 -47.86 -21.52 -11.52
C THR A 28 -47.77 -22.55 -12.65
N MET A 29 -46.69 -22.53 -13.44
CA MET A 29 -46.44 -23.47 -14.54
C MET A 29 -45.90 -24.83 -14.07
N GLN A 30 -45.61 -24.97 -12.77
CA GLN A 30 -45.07 -26.19 -12.15
C GLN A 30 -43.83 -26.79 -12.85
N PRO A 31 -42.80 -26.00 -13.24
CA PRO A 31 -41.54 -26.57 -13.70
C PRO A 31 -40.83 -27.32 -12.56
N ASP A 32 -39.99 -28.30 -12.91
CA ASP A 32 -39.05 -28.87 -11.94
C ASP A 32 -38.09 -27.78 -11.41
N GLU A 33 -37.46 -28.04 -10.27
CA GLU A 33 -36.65 -27.05 -9.55
C GLU A 33 -35.49 -26.50 -10.39
N ALA A 34 -34.80 -27.36 -11.13
CA ALA A 34 -33.66 -26.96 -11.97
C ALA A 34 -34.14 -26.08 -13.14
N SER A 35 -35.23 -26.48 -13.81
CA SER A 35 -35.85 -25.68 -14.87
C SER A 35 -36.36 -24.35 -14.35
N ARG A 36 -36.98 -24.32 -13.16
CA ARG A 36 -37.45 -23.08 -12.53
C ARG A 36 -36.30 -22.12 -12.29
N PHE A 37 -35.20 -22.62 -11.71
CA PHE A 37 -34.01 -21.84 -11.44
C PHE A 37 -33.42 -21.26 -12.73
N GLU A 38 -33.16 -22.10 -13.74
CA GLU A 38 -32.56 -21.66 -15.01
C GLU A 38 -33.43 -20.64 -15.75
N VAL A 39 -34.75 -20.85 -15.78
CA VAL A 39 -35.66 -19.93 -16.46
C VAL A 39 -35.76 -18.61 -15.71
N ASP A 40 -35.95 -18.62 -14.39
CA ASP A 40 -36.03 -17.37 -13.62
C ASP A 40 -34.71 -16.60 -13.67
N PHE A 41 -33.56 -17.27 -13.52
CA PHE A 41 -32.23 -16.65 -13.61
C PHE A 41 -32.05 -15.90 -14.95
N ARG A 42 -32.43 -16.54 -16.06
CA ARG A 42 -32.33 -15.93 -17.40
C ARG A 42 -33.33 -14.79 -17.58
N LEU A 43 -34.58 -14.96 -17.12
CA LEU A 43 -35.59 -13.91 -17.22
C LEU A 43 -35.25 -12.70 -16.35
N GLU A 44 -34.71 -12.90 -15.15
CA GLU A 44 -34.22 -11.83 -14.29
C GLU A 44 -33.08 -11.04 -14.96
N GLN A 45 -32.13 -11.74 -15.58
CA GLN A 45 -31.07 -11.09 -16.36
C GLN A 45 -31.65 -10.28 -17.53
N LYS A 46 -32.66 -10.82 -18.24
CA LYS A 46 -33.33 -10.13 -19.36
C LYS A 46 -34.15 -8.93 -18.90
N GLU A 47 -34.77 -9.01 -17.73
CA GLU A 47 -35.46 -7.90 -17.10
C GLU A 47 -34.49 -6.74 -16.85
N ARG A 48 -33.37 -6.99 -16.15
CA ARG A 48 -32.34 -5.98 -15.89
C ARG A 48 -31.81 -5.34 -17.18
N GLN A 49 -31.56 -6.15 -18.22
CA GLN A 49 -31.12 -5.67 -19.53
C GLN A 49 -32.16 -4.79 -20.24
N ALA A 50 -33.44 -5.17 -20.17
CA ALA A 50 -34.53 -4.39 -20.77
C ALA A 50 -34.77 -3.07 -20.02
N GLU A 51 -34.65 -3.08 -18.69
CA GLU A 51 -34.73 -1.87 -17.87
C GLU A 51 -33.59 -0.90 -18.20
N GLU A 52 -32.35 -1.39 -18.26
CA GLU A 52 -31.19 -0.59 -18.65
C GLU A 52 -31.32 -0.02 -20.06
N ALA A 53 -31.72 -0.85 -21.02
CA ALA A 53 -31.97 -0.41 -22.39
C ALA A 53 -33.04 0.71 -22.44
N LEU A 54 -34.09 0.62 -21.62
CA LEU A 54 -35.15 1.63 -21.58
C LEU A 54 -34.66 2.95 -20.99
N ARG A 55 -33.82 2.91 -19.96
CA ARG A 55 -33.14 4.11 -19.42
C ARG A 55 -32.23 4.76 -20.46
N LEU A 56 -31.39 3.98 -21.13
CA LEU A 56 -30.48 4.47 -22.17
C LEU A 56 -31.25 5.06 -23.36
N ALA A 57 -32.30 4.40 -23.84
CA ALA A 57 -33.13 4.89 -24.94
C ALA A 57 -33.91 6.17 -24.58
N SER A 58 -34.15 6.40 -23.29
CA SER A 58 -34.74 7.65 -22.76
C SER A 58 -33.72 8.77 -22.56
N GLY A 59 -32.44 8.49 -22.79
CA GLY A 59 -31.35 9.42 -22.50
C GLY A 59 -31.31 9.78 -21.02
N LEU A 60 -31.73 8.87 -20.14
CA LEU A 60 -31.74 9.09 -18.70
C LEU A 60 -30.30 9.05 -18.18
N ARG A 61 -29.85 10.16 -17.59
CA ARG A 61 -28.57 10.32 -16.91
C ARG A 61 -28.84 10.81 -15.50
N VAL A 62 -28.19 10.19 -14.52
CA VAL A 62 -28.42 10.47 -13.11
C VAL A 62 -27.06 10.63 -12.44
N ASP A 63 -26.85 11.77 -11.80
CA ASP A 63 -25.70 12.05 -10.97
C ASP A 63 -26.21 12.26 -9.53
N VAL A 64 -25.62 11.56 -8.58
CA VAL A 64 -25.88 11.73 -7.14
C VAL A 64 -24.58 12.16 -6.52
N LEU A 65 -24.47 13.44 -6.18
CA LEU A 65 -23.22 14.09 -5.85
C LEU A 65 -23.23 14.61 -4.42
N ALA A 66 -22.22 14.28 -3.63
CA ALA A 66 -21.94 14.94 -2.37
C ALA A 66 -21.07 16.18 -2.59
N ASP A 67 -21.14 17.12 -1.66
CA ASP A 67 -20.25 18.28 -1.54
C ASP A 67 -18.87 17.93 -1.00
N ASP A 68 -18.69 16.69 -0.51
CA ASP A 68 -17.45 16.18 0.04
C ASP A 68 -17.25 14.68 -0.24
N GLY A 69 -16.00 14.27 -0.38
CA GLY A 69 -15.62 12.87 -0.63
C GLY A 69 -14.95 12.20 0.56
N LEU A 70 -14.39 12.96 1.49
CA LEU A 70 -13.83 12.43 2.74
C LEU A 70 -14.70 12.89 3.89
N VAL A 71 -15.43 11.97 4.51
CA VAL A 71 -16.42 12.33 5.52
C VAL A 71 -16.09 11.75 6.87
N VAL A 72 -16.41 12.47 7.95
CA VAL A 72 -16.25 11.99 9.33
C VAL A 72 -17.61 11.64 9.95
N GLY A 73 -17.64 10.74 10.92
CA GLY A 73 -18.87 10.42 11.66
C GLY A 73 -19.50 11.68 12.28
N GLY A 74 -20.81 11.87 12.10
CA GLY A 74 -21.54 13.05 12.55
C GLY A 74 -21.47 14.27 11.62
N GLN A 75 -20.75 14.19 10.50
CA GLN A 75 -20.61 15.30 9.56
C GLN A 75 -21.91 15.57 8.76
N PRO A 76 -22.40 16.82 8.72
CA PRO A 76 -23.38 17.24 7.73
C PRO A 76 -22.77 17.19 6.32
N THR A 77 -23.48 16.54 5.39
CA THR A 77 -23.07 16.31 4.00
C THR A 77 -24.24 16.67 3.07
N THR A 78 -24.00 17.53 2.10
CA THR A 78 -25.03 17.94 1.13
C THR A 78 -25.00 16.99 -0.06
N VAL A 79 -26.10 16.27 -0.28
CA VAL A 79 -26.29 15.38 -1.43
C VAL A 79 -27.22 16.04 -2.44
N THR A 80 -26.74 16.19 -3.66
CA THR A 80 -27.48 16.73 -4.80
C THR A 80 -27.70 15.64 -5.85
N LEU A 81 -28.96 15.32 -6.10
CA LEU A 81 -29.37 14.45 -7.20
C LEU A 81 -29.75 15.29 -8.41
N HIS A 82 -29.06 15.06 -9.53
CA HIS A 82 -29.41 15.58 -10.84
C HIS A 82 -29.87 14.43 -11.74
N ALA A 83 -31.09 14.50 -12.27
CA ALA A 83 -31.57 13.55 -13.26
C ALA A 83 -31.98 14.28 -14.54
N PHE A 84 -31.40 13.88 -15.67
CA PHE A 84 -31.67 14.45 -16.99
C PHE A 84 -32.24 13.36 -17.90
N ALA A 85 -33.27 13.69 -18.66
CA ALA A 85 -33.82 12.81 -19.68
C ALA A 85 -33.75 13.53 -21.03
N GLY A 86 -32.87 13.06 -21.92
CA GLY A 86 -32.69 13.68 -23.24
C GLY A 86 -33.94 13.67 -24.12
N ALA A 87 -34.87 12.76 -23.84
CA ALA A 87 -36.14 12.65 -24.55
C ALA A 87 -37.29 13.48 -23.96
N GLY A 88 -37.19 13.86 -22.67
CA GLY A 88 -38.17 14.64 -21.90
C GLY A 88 -39.58 14.06 -21.71
N ASP A 89 -40.15 13.41 -22.72
CA ASP A 89 -41.53 12.94 -22.71
C ASP A 89 -41.62 11.55 -22.04
N GLY A 90 -42.50 11.44 -21.04
CA GLY A 90 -42.85 10.17 -20.40
C GLY A 90 -41.83 9.62 -19.39
N VAL A 91 -40.92 10.46 -18.88
CA VAL A 91 -40.00 10.16 -17.77
C VAL A 91 -40.32 11.04 -16.56
N ALA A 92 -40.51 10.42 -15.40
CA ALA A 92 -40.71 11.13 -14.14
C ALA A 92 -39.93 10.49 -12.99
N VAL A 93 -39.45 11.30 -12.06
CA VAL A 93 -39.00 10.82 -10.75
C VAL A 93 -40.23 10.65 -9.88
N LYS A 94 -40.43 9.45 -9.35
CA LYS A 94 -41.56 9.09 -8.48
C LYS A 94 -41.17 9.13 -7.00
N ALA A 95 -39.99 8.62 -6.66
CA ALA A 95 -39.49 8.61 -5.29
C ALA A 95 -37.96 8.59 -5.28
N VAL A 96 -37.37 9.15 -4.22
CA VAL A 96 -35.94 9.08 -3.92
C VAL A 96 -35.79 8.69 -2.45
N ALA A 97 -34.99 7.67 -2.16
CA ALA A 97 -34.58 7.30 -0.82
C ALA A 97 -33.05 7.28 -0.74
N ILE A 98 -32.48 8.16 0.09
CA ILE A 98 -31.05 8.18 0.36
C ILE A 98 -30.76 7.23 1.53
N LYS A 99 -29.79 6.33 1.36
CA LYS A 99 -29.37 5.30 2.34
C LYS A 99 -27.96 5.59 2.82
N GLY A 100 -27.64 5.11 4.02
CA GLY A 100 -26.32 5.30 4.65
C GLY A 100 -26.10 6.66 5.29
N LEU A 101 -27.01 7.62 5.10
CA LEU A 101 -27.01 8.95 5.74
C LEU A 101 -28.28 9.13 6.58
N GLU A 102 -28.17 9.85 7.67
CA GLU A 102 -29.25 10.19 8.59
C GLU A 102 -29.95 11.49 8.18
N GLY A 103 -31.28 11.50 8.25
CA GLY A 103 -32.12 12.63 7.87
C GLY A 103 -33.13 12.27 6.79
N ALA A 104 -33.92 13.26 6.37
CA ALA A 104 -34.93 13.09 5.33
C ALA A 104 -34.57 13.95 4.11
N ALA A 105 -34.58 13.33 2.93
CA ALA A 105 -34.41 14.04 1.67
C ALA A 105 -35.76 14.62 1.22
N PRO A 106 -35.91 15.94 1.03
CA PRO A 106 -37.17 16.56 0.63
C PRO A 106 -37.44 16.42 -0.89
N CYS A 107 -37.12 15.25 -1.46
CA CYS A 107 -37.26 15.01 -2.90
C CYS A 107 -38.73 14.79 -3.27
N VAL A 108 -39.27 15.71 -4.07
CA VAL A 108 -40.65 15.63 -4.55
C VAL A 108 -40.74 14.87 -5.87
N ALA A 109 -41.83 14.14 -6.07
CA ALA A 109 -42.12 13.52 -7.35
C ALA A 109 -42.36 14.59 -8.43
N ALA A 110 -41.70 14.46 -9.58
CA ALA A 110 -41.83 15.43 -10.67
C ALA A 110 -41.44 14.82 -12.03
N PRO A 111 -42.05 15.30 -13.13
CA PRO A 111 -41.61 14.95 -14.48
C PRO A 111 -40.21 15.52 -14.77
N ILE A 112 -39.40 14.80 -15.56
CA ILE A 112 -38.10 15.28 -16.05
C ILE A 112 -38.32 15.93 -17.42
N ALA A 113 -38.54 17.24 -17.44
CA ALA A 113 -38.82 17.97 -18.67
C ALA A 113 -37.62 18.00 -19.63
N ALA A 114 -37.89 18.00 -20.94
CA ALA A 114 -36.86 18.12 -21.96
C ALA A 114 -35.98 19.37 -21.72
N GLY A 115 -34.67 19.20 -21.67
CA GLY A 115 -33.72 20.29 -21.47
C GLY A 115 -33.67 20.88 -20.04
N ARG A 116 -34.45 20.36 -19.08
CA ARG A 116 -34.41 20.79 -17.68
C ARG A 116 -34.19 19.60 -16.76
N PRO A 117 -33.01 19.47 -16.13
CA PRO A 117 -32.77 18.37 -15.21
C PRO A 117 -33.67 18.50 -13.98
N TYR A 118 -34.19 17.37 -13.52
CA TYR A 118 -34.69 17.25 -12.15
C TYR A 118 -33.53 17.46 -11.18
N ARG A 119 -33.76 18.26 -10.15
CA ARG A 119 -32.80 18.51 -9.08
C ARG A 119 -33.47 18.33 -7.73
N CYS A 120 -32.88 17.49 -6.88
CA CYS A 120 -33.19 17.42 -5.46
C CYS A 120 -31.90 17.63 -4.68
N GLU A 121 -31.96 18.44 -3.64
CA GLU A 121 -30.84 18.69 -2.73
C GLU A 121 -31.28 18.39 -1.30
N ALA A 122 -30.44 17.70 -0.55
CA ALA A 122 -30.68 17.34 0.84
C ALA A 122 -29.37 17.47 1.63
N THR A 123 -29.40 18.18 2.76
CA THR A 123 -28.33 18.12 3.75
C THR A 123 -28.68 17.02 4.74
N LEU A 124 -27.85 15.98 4.77
CA LEU A 124 -28.00 14.79 5.62
C LEU A 124 -26.76 14.64 6.50
N THR A 125 -26.81 13.77 7.50
CA THR A 125 -25.70 13.57 8.43
C THR A 125 -25.09 12.19 8.25
N VAL A 126 -23.77 12.10 8.20
CA VAL A 126 -23.06 10.81 8.27
C VAL A 126 -23.28 10.23 9.67
N PRO A 127 -23.72 8.96 9.81
CA PRO A 127 -23.92 8.36 11.12
C PRO A 127 -22.68 8.50 12.01
N THR A 128 -22.83 8.87 13.27
CA THR A 128 -21.69 9.00 14.22
C THR A 128 -20.93 7.67 14.36
N ALA A 129 -21.63 6.54 14.22
CA ALA A 129 -21.06 5.19 14.26
C ALA A 129 -20.65 4.64 12.87
N ALA A 130 -20.52 5.49 11.85
CA ALA A 130 -20.09 5.06 10.52
C ALA A 130 -18.71 4.39 10.58
N THR A 131 -18.60 3.19 10.01
CA THR A 131 -17.34 2.46 9.94
C THR A 131 -16.38 3.13 8.96
N LEU A 132 -15.10 3.22 9.33
CA LEU A 132 -14.05 3.73 8.44
C LEU A 132 -14.03 2.94 7.14
N THR A 133 -13.93 3.64 6.01
CA THR A 133 -13.89 2.99 4.70
C THR A 133 -12.47 2.50 4.41
N THR A 134 -12.31 1.18 4.34
CA THR A 134 -11.02 0.52 4.10
C THR A 134 -11.23 -0.77 3.29
N ALA A 135 -10.14 -1.49 3.01
CA ALA A 135 -10.23 -2.83 2.46
C ALA A 135 -11.03 -3.76 3.38
N TYR A 136 -11.87 -4.63 2.81
CA TYR A 136 -12.64 -5.63 3.56
C TYR A 136 -11.79 -6.85 3.97
N TRP A 137 -10.47 -6.68 4.00
CA TRP A 137 -9.52 -7.70 4.41
C TRP A 137 -8.50 -7.10 5.37
N THR A 138 -8.04 -7.91 6.30
CA THR A 138 -7.04 -7.55 7.30
C THR A 138 -5.85 -8.48 7.17
N ARG A 139 -4.64 -7.92 7.15
CA ARG A 139 -3.42 -8.72 7.26
C ARG A 139 -3.23 -9.12 8.71
N LEU A 140 -3.13 -10.41 8.97
CA LEU A 140 -2.76 -10.90 10.30
C LEU A 140 -1.23 -11.00 10.41
N PRO A 141 -0.63 -10.53 11.52
CA PRO A 141 0.83 -10.47 11.66
C PRO A 141 1.50 -11.86 11.71
N ASP A 142 0.76 -12.91 12.06
CA ASP A 142 1.21 -14.30 12.23
C ASP A 142 0.77 -15.24 11.09
N ARG A 143 0.23 -14.72 9.99
CA ARG A 143 -0.34 -15.52 8.90
C ARG A 143 0.07 -15.00 7.51
N ASP A 144 0.20 -15.92 6.55
CA ASP A 144 0.46 -15.62 5.14
C ASP A 144 -0.80 -15.50 4.28
N TYR A 145 -1.96 -15.35 4.92
CA TYR A 145 -3.24 -15.08 4.24
C TYR A 145 -3.98 -13.95 4.95
N TYR A 146 -4.90 -13.33 4.22
CA TYR A 146 -5.75 -12.27 4.74
C TYR A 146 -7.00 -12.84 5.39
N ASP A 147 -7.42 -12.24 6.50
CA ASP A 147 -8.76 -12.45 7.03
C ASP A 147 -9.74 -11.55 6.29
N PHE A 148 -10.82 -12.10 5.77
CA PHE A 148 -11.81 -11.37 4.98
C PHE A 148 -13.06 -11.12 5.82
N ASP A 149 -13.61 -9.91 5.73
CA ASP A 149 -14.89 -9.60 6.36
C ASP A 149 -15.97 -10.55 5.82
N PRO A 150 -16.61 -11.39 6.67
CA PRO A 150 -17.63 -12.33 6.23
C PRO A 150 -18.88 -11.63 5.68
N ALA A 151 -19.09 -10.34 5.96
CA ALA A 151 -20.17 -9.55 5.40
C ALA A 151 -19.87 -8.99 4.00
N ALA A 152 -18.61 -9.05 3.54
CA ALA A 152 -18.25 -8.59 2.21
C ALA A 152 -18.81 -9.54 1.12
N PRO A 153 -19.47 -9.03 0.08
CA PRO A 153 -19.99 -9.88 -0.99
C PRO A 153 -18.84 -10.59 -1.73
N PHE A 154 -18.95 -11.92 -1.85
CA PHE A 154 -17.96 -12.73 -2.56
C PHE A 154 -17.78 -12.26 -4.01
N GLY A 155 -16.52 -12.16 -4.45
CA GLY A 155 -16.17 -11.85 -5.84
C GLY A 155 -16.19 -10.37 -6.21
N LEU A 156 -16.61 -9.46 -5.33
CA LEU A 156 -16.44 -8.03 -5.56
C LEU A 156 -15.03 -7.58 -5.18
N PRO A 157 -14.40 -6.68 -5.94
CA PRO A 157 -13.06 -6.18 -5.63
C PRO A 157 -13.04 -5.25 -4.41
N PHE A 158 -14.19 -4.68 -4.05
CA PHE A 158 -14.40 -3.80 -2.90
C PHE A 158 -15.80 -4.03 -2.31
N GLN A 159 -15.96 -3.74 -1.03
CA GLN A 159 -17.28 -3.70 -0.41
C GLN A 159 -18.11 -2.56 -1.03
N PRO A 160 -19.38 -2.81 -1.41
CA PRO A 160 -20.25 -1.77 -1.91
C PRO A 160 -20.41 -0.64 -0.89
N THR A 161 -20.40 0.61 -1.37
CA THR A 161 -20.64 1.76 -0.50
C THR A 161 -22.03 1.69 0.16
N PRO A 162 -22.16 1.99 1.47
CA PRO A 162 -23.47 2.11 2.11
C PRO A 162 -24.21 3.38 1.67
N PHE A 163 -23.50 4.36 1.10
CA PHE A 163 -24.04 5.65 0.69
C PHE A 163 -24.63 5.56 -0.73
N THR A 164 -25.95 5.35 -0.80
CA THR A 164 -26.65 5.19 -2.07
C THR A 164 -27.93 6.02 -2.13
N ALA A 165 -28.39 6.34 -3.33
CA ALA A 165 -29.72 6.85 -3.59
C ALA A 165 -30.51 5.83 -4.41
N GLU A 166 -31.54 5.26 -3.81
CA GLU A 166 -32.56 4.48 -4.51
C GLU A 166 -33.54 5.44 -5.16
N VAL A 167 -33.56 5.44 -6.50
CA VAL A 167 -34.44 6.33 -7.26
C VAL A 167 -35.45 5.51 -8.04
N THR A 168 -36.73 5.76 -7.77
CA THR A 168 -37.85 5.17 -8.50
C THR A 168 -38.26 6.13 -9.61
N TYR A 169 -38.17 5.67 -10.85
CA TYR A 169 -38.61 6.40 -12.05
C TYR A 169 -39.86 5.74 -12.64
N THR A 170 -40.69 6.54 -13.28
CA THR A 170 -41.68 6.05 -14.24
C THR A 170 -41.18 6.37 -15.65
N ILE A 171 -40.97 5.35 -16.48
CA ILE A 171 -40.51 5.48 -17.87
C ILE A 171 -41.47 4.70 -18.77
N GLY A 172 -42.15 5.39 -19.68
CA GLY A 172 -43.12 4.72 -20.58
C GLY A 172 -44.26 4.04 -19.82
N GLY A 173 -44.67 4.59 -18.68
CA GLY A 173 -45.72 4.03 -17.81
C GLY A 173 -45.28 2.89 -16.90
N LEU A 174 -44.01 2.48 -16.94
CA LEU A 174 -43.46 1.44 -16.08
C LEU A 174 -42.55 2.01 -15.00
N ASP A 175 -42.72 1.51 -13.78
CA ASP A 175 -41.84 1.86 -12.68
C ASP A 175 -40.56 1.01 -12.69
N GLN A 176 -39.43 1.66 -12.41
CA GLN A 176 -38.12 1.07 -12.21
C GLN A 176 -37.44 1.72 -11.01
N THR A 177 -36.85 0.93 -10.13
CA THR A 177 -36.04 1.42 -9.01
C THR A 177 -34.58 1.09 -9.30
N VAL A 178 -33.70 2.08 -9.25
CA VAL A 178 -32.26 1.92 -9.48
C VAL A 178 -31.51 2.54 -8.32
N SER A 179 -30.53 1.81 -7.79
CA SER A 179 -29.62 2.32 -6.77
C SER A 179 -28.39 2.95 -7.44
N TYR A 180 -28.09 4.20 -7.09
CA TYR A 180 -26.90 4.93 -7.53
C TYR A 180 -26.00 5.20 -6.32
N PRO A 181 -24.68 5.00 -6.41
CA PRO A 181 -23.77 5.43 -5.35
C PRO A 181 -23.79 6.95 -5.23
N VAL A 182 -23.69 7.46 -4.00
CA VAL A 182 -23.37 8.87 -3.76
C VAL A 182 -21.88 9.05 -4.07
N LEU A 183 -21.57 9.97 -4.98
CA LEU A 183 -20.20 10.21 -5.44
C LEU A 183 -19.74 11.62 -5.11
N PHE A 184 -18.44 11.81 -4.99
CA PHE A 184 -17.80 13.12 -4.92
C PHE A 184 -16.99 13.38 -6.19
N ARG A 185 -17.16 14.58 -6.76
CA ARG A 185 -16.41 15.06 -7.92
C ARG A 185 -15.25 15.90 -7.44
N HIS A 186 -14.05 15.54 -7.87
CA HIS A 186 -12.84 16.32 -7.62
C HIS A 186 -12.03 16.48 -8.89
N GLU A 187 -11.22 17.53 -8.94
CA GLU A 187 -10.28 17.72 -10.03
C GLU A 187 -9.15 16.68 -9.90
N GLY A 188 -8.85 15.99 -11.00
CA GLY A 188 -7.62 15.23 -11.14
C GLY A 188 -6.43 16.15 -11.39
N ASN A 189 -5.47 15.69 -12.19
CA ASN A 189 -4.46 16.59 -12.76
C ASN A 189 -4.92 17.13 -14.12
N VAL A 190 -4.20 18.12 -14.65
CA VAL A 190 -4.48 18.74 -15.96
C VAL A 190 -4.62 17.75 -17.13
N PHE A 191 -4.07 16.53 -17.00
CA PHE A 191 -4.13 15.49 -18.03
C PHE A 191 -5.27 14.47 -17.82
N SER A 192 -5.82 14.37 -16.62
CA SER A 192 -6.86 13.38 -16.26
C SER A 192 -8.26 13.98 -16.11
N GLY A 193 -8.37 15.31 -16.04
CA GLY A 193 -9.67 15.99 -15.96
C GLY A 193 -10.40 15.68 -14.65
N GLU A 194 -11.73 15.63 -14.70
CA GLU A 194 -12.57 15.30 -13.55
C GLU A 194 -12.43 13.84 -13.13
N LYS A 195 -12.27 13.61 -11.82
CA LYS A 195 -12.41 12.30 -11.19
C LYS A 195 -13.66 12.23 -10.32
N ARG A 196 -14.19 11.02 -10.17
CA ARG A 196 -15.30 10.68 -9.29
C ARG A 196 -14.89 9.57 -8.34
N GLN A 197 -15.27 9.68 -7.07
CA GLN A 197 -15.06 8.66 -6.06
C GLN A 197 -16.31 8.47 -5.21
N GLU A 198 -16.47 7.30 -4.61
CA GLU A 198 -17.44 7.09 -3.54
C GLU A 198 -17.02 7.89 -2.30
N LEU A 199 -17.96 8.15 -1.38
CA LEU A 199 -17.63 8.76 -0.09
C LEU A 199 -16.80 7.78 0.73
N LEU A 200 -15.70 8.28 1.27
CA LEU A 200 -14.79 7.54 2.15
C LEU A 200 -14.93 8.07 3.57
N VAL A 201 -15.33 7.20 4.50
CA VAL A 201 -15.39 7.54 5.92
C VAL A 201 -13.97 7.50 6.50
N VAL A 202 -13.52 8.62 7.04
CA VAL A 202 -12.18 8.80 7.64
C VAL A 202 -12.28 9.18 9.13
N PRO A 203 -11.24 8.92 9.94
CA PRO A 203 -11.24 9.38 11.32
C PRO A 203 -11.22 10.92 11.39
N GLY A 204 -11.88 11.50 12.39
CA GLY A 204 -11.89 12.96 12.59
C GLY A 204 -10.50 13.57 12.75
N VAL A 205 -9.58 12.82 13.35
CA VAL A 205 -8.14 13.06 13.31
C VAL A 205 -7.47 11.77 12.88
N ALA A 206 -6.78 11.77 11.73
CA ALA A 206 -5.97 10.64 11.29
C ALA A 206 -4.59 10.70 11.95
N VAL A 207 -4.12 9.57 12.50
CA VAL A 207 -2.82 9.46 13.18
C VAL A 207 -1.95 8.46 12.43
N ARG A 208 -0.70 8.83 12.12
CA ARG A 208 0.25 7.95 11.43
C ARG A 208 1.62 8.03 12.06
N LEU A 209 2.18 6.87 12.39
CA LEU A 209 3.57 6.74 12.83
C LEU A 209 4.52 6.89 11.64
N GLY A 210 5.66 7.54 11.85
CA GLY A 210 6.62 7.84 10.79
C GLY A 210 7.47 6.64 10.36
N ALA A 211 7.53 5.59 11.18
CA ALA A 211 8.25 4.36 10.91
C ALA A 211 7.54 3.18 11.58
N ASP A 212 7.35 2.08 10.84
CA ASP A 212 6.75 0.85 11.36
C ASP A 212 7.71 0.11 12.30
N VAL A 213 9.03 0.26 12.07
CA VAL A 213 10.08 -0.31 12.92
C VAL A 213 11.14 0.75 13.23
N VAL A 214 11.46 0.89 14.52
CA VAL A 214 12.57 1.72 15.02
C VAL A 214 13.55 0.85 15.77
N ALA A 215 14.73 0.66 15.20
CA ALA A 215 15.80 -0.16 15.74
C ALA A 215 16.72 0.65 16.69
N PHE A 216 17.13 -0.01 17.77
CA PHE A 216 18.07 0.47 18.77
C PHE A 216 19.29 -0.47 18.83
N PRO A 217 20.25 -0.37 17.89
CA PRO A 217 21.56 -1.02 17.99
C PRO A 217 22.27 -0.77 19.33
N GLY A 218 22.57 -1.82 20.08
CA GLY A 218 23.32 -1.75 21.35
C GLY A 218 22.53 -1.22 22.56
N GLY A 219 21.25 -0.86 22.38
CA GLY A 219 20.39 -0.31 23.43
C GLY A 219 20.79 1.09 23.94
N GLY A 220 19.97 1.67 24.82
CA GLY A 220 20.29 2.88 25.61
C GLY A 220 20.32 4.23 24.87
N GLN A 221 20.41 4.25 23.54
CA GLN A 221 20.37 5.48 22.74
C GLN A 221 18.97 6.05 22.62
N THR A 222 18.86 7.38 22.60
CA THR A 222 17.62 8.08 22.27
C THR A 222 17.41 8.10 20.76
N ARG A 223 16.17 7.86 20.31
CA ARG A 223 15.79 7.92 18.89
C ARG A 223 14.53 8.75 18.71
N ASP A 224 14.49 9.51 17.63
CA ASP A 224 13.29 10.26 17.28
C ASP A 224 12.30 9.37 16.53
N ILE A 225 11.04 9.47 16.90
CA ILE A 225 9.91 8.99 16.11
C ILE A 225 9.02 10.17 15.74
N ALA A 226 8.58 10.23 14.48
CA ALA A 226 7.64 11.23 14.02
C ALA A 226 6.21 10.67 14.10
N VAL A 227 5.26 11.49 14.53
CA VAL A 227 3.82 11.22 14.45
C VAL A 227 3.20 12.29 13.59
N THR A 228 2.54 11.90 12.51
CA THR A 228 1.75 12.81 11.67
C THR A 228 0.29 12.72 12.11
N VAL A 229 -0.30 13.86 12.43
CA VAL A 229 -1.73 13.98 12.72
C VAL A 229 -2.39 14.91 11.70
N THR A 230 -3.50 14.48 11.13
CA THR A 230 -4.24 15.22 10.09
C THR A 230 -5.68 15.45 10.52
N ASN A 231 -6.15 16.69 10.46
CA ASN A 231 -7.53 17.03 10.78
C ASN A 231 -8.45 16.80 9.57
N HIS A 232 -9.47 15.94 9.72
CA HIS A 232 -10.52 15.75 8.72
C HIS A 232 -11.86 16.36 9.12
N ALA A 233 -11.96 16.97 10.31
CA ALA A 233 -13.13 17.77 10.63
C ALA A 233 -13.12 19.07 9.80
N LYS A 234 -14.29 19.48 9.29
CA LYS A 234 -14.47 20.75 8.57
C LYS A 234 -13.98 21.96 9.35
N ALA A 235 -14.23 21.97 10.65
CA ALA A 235 -13.73 22.99 11.55
C ALA A 235 -12.29 22.67 11.98
N GLY A 236 -11.50 23.74 12.18
CA GLY A 236 -10.26 23.65 12.93
C GLY A 236 -10.47 23.13 14.36
N GLY A 237 -9.39 23.01 15.12
CA GLY A 237 -9.47 22.49 16.48
C GLY A 237 -8.11 22.25 17.09
N LYS A 238 -8.12 21.74 18.32
CA LYS A 238 -6.91 21.31 19.02
C LYS A 238 -6.94 19.82 19.23
N ALA A 239 -5.78 19.18 19.19
CA ALA A 239 -5.60 17.80 19.59
C ALA A 239 -4.33 17.67 20.42
N THR A 240 -4.33 16.75 21.37
CA THR A 240 -3.12 16.38 22.13
C THR A 240 -2.61 15.05 21.60
N VAL A 241 -1.34 14.99 21.23
CA VAL A 241 -0.68 13.81 20.69
C VAL A 241 0.26 13.23 21.75
N ARG A 242 0.27 11.91 21.91
CA ARG A 242 1.19 11.20 22.80
C ARG A 242 1.57 9.83 22.23
N LEU A 243 2.58 9.21 22.82
CA LEU A 243 2.92 7.83 22.56
C LEU A 243 2.50 6.95 23.74
N GLU A 244 1.96 5.78 23.45
CA GLU A 244 1.95 4.65 24.37
C GLU A 244 3.22 3.85 24.17
N LEU A 245 4.02 3.79 25.24
CA LEU A 245 5.33 3.18 25.22
C LEU A 245 5.36 1.97 26.17
N PRO A 246 6.29 1.02 25.92
CA PRO A 246 6.50 -0.09 26.83
C PRO A 246 6.91 0.39 28.22
N ARG A 247 6.65 -0.44 29.24
CA ARG A 247 6.96 -0.07 30.62
C ARG A 247 8.43 0.34 30.79
N GLY A 248 8.64 1.53 31.36
CA GLY A 248 9.96 2.08 31.66
C GLY A 248 10.62 2.86 30.52
N TRP A 249 10.06 2.80 29.30
CA TRP A 249 10.46 3.68 28.21
C TRP A 249 9.90 5.09 28.42
N THR A 250 10.58 6.10 27.88
CA THR A 250 10.18 7.50 28.01
C THR A 250 10.17 8.20 26.67
N ALA A 251 9.24 9.15 26.48
CA ALA A 251 9.19 10.06 25.35
C ALA A 251 9.45 11.50 25.80
N ARG A 252 10.13 12.27 24.96
CA ARG A 252 10.26 13.74 25.13
C ARG A 252 9.83 14.46 23.85
N PRO A 253 8.84 15.36 23.89
CA PRO A 253 7.97 15.64 25.04
C PRO A 253 7.12 14.40 25.43
N GLU A 254 6.49 14.37 26.61
CA GLU A 254 5.58 13.27 26.98
C GLU A 254 4.29 13.30 26.14
N ARG A 255 3.85 14.51 25.81
CA ARG A 255 2.71 14.83 24.95
C ARG A 255 2.93 16.18 24.28
N GLU A 256 2.31 16.40 23.13
CA GLU A 256 2.37 17.65 22.38
C GLU A 256 0.97 18.10 21.98
N ASP A 257 0.64 19.38 22.21
CA ASP A 257 -0.62 19.97 21.75
C ASP A 257 -0.44 20.55 20.34
N VAL A 258 -1.29 20.12 19.42
CA VAL A 258 -1.36 20.63 18.05
C VAL A 258 -2.63 21.45 17.83
N THR A 259 -2.53 22.48 16.99
CA THR A 259 -3.68 23.29 16.58
C THR A 259 -3.81 23.27 15.06
N PHE A 260 -5.03 23.03 14.60
CA PHE A 260 -5.46 23.06 13.22
C PHE A 260 -6.42 24.23 13.00
N ALA A 261 -6.27 24.94 11.90
CA ALA A 261 -7.14 26.02 11.46
C ALA A 261 -8.25 25.52 10.52
N ARG A 262 -8.01 24.43 9.78
CA ARG A 262 -8.92 23.92 8.74
C ARG A 262 -8.79 22.42 8.54
N GLU A 263 -9.72 21.88 7.76
CA GLU A 263 -9.66 20.53 7.19
C GLU A 263 -8.38 20.32 6.35
N ASP A 264 -7.92 19.07 6.31
CA ASP A 264 -6.73 18.56 5.63
C ASP A 264 -5.40 19.13 6.12
N GLU A 265 -5.42 19.90 7.21
CA GLU A 265 -4.20 20.38 7.82
C GLU A 265 -3.50 19.26 8.60
N ALA A 266 -2.24 19.03 8.26
CA ALA A 266 -1.38 18.07 8.94
C ALA A 266 -0.36 18.77 9.85
N ARG A 267 0.00 18.09 10.93
CA ARG A 267 1.10 18.44 11.84
C ARG A 267 1.96 17.23 12.08
N VAL A 268 3.28 17.44 12.11
CA VAL A 268 4.25 16.42 12.47
C VAL A 268 4.81 16.75 13.84
N VAL A 269 4.59 15.86 14.79
CA VAL A 269 5.17 15.92 16.14
C VAL A 269 6.34 14.94 16.19
N ARG A 270 7.45 15.34 16.81
CA ARG A 270 8.62 14.47 17.01
C ARG A 270 8.78 14.14 18.48
N PHE A 271 8.92 12.87 18.78
CA PHE A 271 9.14 12.34 20.12
C PHE A 271 10.52 11.68 20.18
N ALA A 272 11.36 12.15 21.09
CA ALA A 272 12.62 11.50 21.42
C ALA A 272 12.35 10.36 22.41
N ILE A 273 12.35 9.12 21.93
CA ILE A 273 12.13 7.91 22.71
C ILE A 273 13.46 7.43 23.30
N THR A 274 13.47 7.13 24.60
CA THR A 274 14.63 6.57 25.29
C THR A 274 14.25 5.27 26.02
N PRO A 275 14.90 4.13 25.71
CA PRO A 275 14.71 2.88 26.45
C PRO A 275 15.37 2.96 27.85
N PRO A 276 14.86 2.23 28.85
CA PRO A 276 15.54 2.13 30.13
C PRO A 276 16.93 1.46 29.99
N ALA A 277 17.85 1.80 30.87
CA ALA A 277 19.18 1.17 30.89
C ALA A 277 19.06 -0.35 31.09
N GLY A 278 19.81 -1.13 30.31
CA GLY A 278 19.77 -2.59 30.37
C GLY A 278 18.50 -3.22 29.78
N THR A 279 17.76 -2.52 28.92
CA THR A 279 16.65 -3.10 28.16
C THR A 279 17.15 -4.33 27.40
N THR A 280 16.48 -5.47 27.59
CA THR A 280 16.80 -6.72 26.89
C THR A 280 16.61 -6.55 25.38
N ALA A 281 17.44 -7.25 24.59
CA ALA A 281 17.19 -7.34 23.17
C ALA A 281 15.82 -7.98 22.89
N GLY A 282 15.12 -7.47 21.89
CA GLY A 282 13.78 -7.92 21.56
C GLY A 282 12.90 -6.83 20.95
N ARG A 283 11.64 -7.19 20.75
CA ARG A 283 10.61 -6.35 20.14
C ARG A 283 9.65 -5.83 21.19
N TYR A 284 9.29 -4.55 21.06
CA TYR A 284 8.38 -3.86 21.96
C TYR A 284 7.40 -3.02 21.14
N ASP A 285 6.14 -2.98 21.55
CA ASP A 285 5.12 -2.23 20.82
C ASP A 285 5.13 -0.74 21.19
N VAL A 286 4.84 0.11 20.22
CA VAL A 286 4.58 1.54 20.41
C VAL A 286 3.32 1.91 19.65
N GLU A 287 2.51 2.79 20.23
CA GLU A 287 1.32 3.33 19.58
C GLU A 287 1.29 4.85 19.70
N ALA A 288 0.86 5.52 18.63
CA ALA A 288 0.62 6.95 18.63
C ALA A 288 -0.87 7.23 18.77
N ILE A 289 -1.20 8.11 19.72
CA ILE A 289 -2.58 8.42 20.07
C ILE A 289 -2.78 9.93 19.98
N ALA A 290 -3.85 10.34 19.32
CA ALA A 290 -4.35 11.72 19.37
C ALA A 290 -5.67 11.76 20.16
N SER A 291 -5.84 12.80 20.98
CA SER A 291 -7.09 13.04 21.71
C SER A 291 -7.65 14.41 21.37
N ARG A 292 -8.95 14.48 21.06
CA ARG A 292 -9.68 15.71 20.78
C ARG A 292 -11.11 15.59 21.32
N ASP A 293 -11.57 16.62 22.03
CA ASP A 293 -12.95 16.73 22.53
C ASP A 293 -13.45 15.48 23.30
N GLY A 294 -12.54 14.82 24.05
CA GLY A 294 -12.83 13.59 24.80
C GLY A 294 -12.86 12.29 23.96
N GLN A 295 -12.60 12.38 22.66
CA GLN A 295 -12.44 11.23 21.77
C GLN A 295 -10.96 10.90 21.54
N THR A 296 -10.68 9.62 21.36
CA THR A 296 -9.35 9.07 21.08
C THR A 296 -9.28 8.61 19.64
N PHE A 297 -8.16 8.91 18.98
CA PHE A 297 -7.87 8.53 17.61
C PHE A 297 -6.53 7.80 17.56
N GLU A 298 -6.58 6.56 17.06
CA GLU A 298 -5.46 5.61 17.05
C GLU A 298 -5.19 5.11 15.63
N LYS A 299 -5.93 5.60 14.64
CA LYS A 299 -5.89 5.11 13.26
C LYS A 299 -5.56 6.21 12.28
N GLY A 300 -4.85 5.82 11.23
CA GLY A 300 -4.60 6.61 10.05
C GLY A 300 -4.96 5.81 8.81
N TYR A 301 -4.50 6.29 7.67
CA TYR A 301 -4.63 5.54 6.43
C TYR A 301 -3.54 5.92 5.42
N GLU A 302 -3.21 4.97 4.57
CA GLU A 302 -2.45 5.21 3.34
C GLU A 302 -3.42 5.52 2.19
N VAL A 303 -3.09 6.53 1.38
CA VAL A 303 -3.85 6.87 0.18
C VAL A 303 -3.32 6.08 -1.00
N ILE A 304 -4.18 5.23 -1.57
CA ILE A 304 -3.90 4.48 -2.79
C ILE A 304 -4.65 5.16 -3.93
N GLU A 305 -3.94 5.91 -4.77
CA GLU A 305 -4.52 6.59 -5.92
C GLU A 305 -3.51 6.68 -7.08
N TYR A 306 -3.89 6.12 -8.23
CA TYR A 306 -3.12 6.21 -9.48
C TYR A 306 -3.99 6.80 -10.59
N PRO A 307 -3.42 7.22 -11.74
CA PRO A 307 -4.22 7.74 -12.85
C PRO A 307 -5.31 6.79 -13.37
N HIS A 308 -5.15 5.48 -13.19
CA HIS A 308 -6.05 4.44 -13.72
C HIS A 308 -6.97 3.80 -12.67
N ILE A 309 -6.93 4.25 -11.40
CA ILE A 309 -7.85 3.79 -10.35
C ILE A 309 -8.43 4.97 -9.57
N THR A 310 -9.56 4.74 -8.90
CA THR A 310 -10.14 5.71 -7.96
C THR A 310 -9.37 5.70 -6.64
N ARG A 311 -9.39 6.83 -5.92
CA ARG A 311 -8.82 6.93 -4.58
C ARG A 311 -9.42 5.88 -3.64
N ARG A 312 -8.55 5.19 -2.91
CA ARG A 312 -8.89 4.24 -1.85
C ARG A 312 -7.99 4.48 -0.65
N HIS A 313 -8.44 4.05 0.51
CA HIS A 313 -7.69 4.14 1.76
C HIS A 313 -7.41 2.74 2.28
N LEU A 314 -6.16 2.52 2.70
CA LEU A 314 -5.78 1.38 3.52
C LEU A 314 -5.65 1.89 4.95
N VAL A 315 -6.68 1.67 5.77
CA VAL A 315 -6.69 2.08 7.17
C VAL A 315 -5.76 1.16 7.96
N SER A 316 -4.93 1.76 8.81
CA SER A 316 -4.03 1.05 9.71
C SER A 316 -4.04 1.70 11.09
N ASP A 317 -3.74 0.91 12.10
CA ASP A 317 -3.46 1.43 13.44
C ASP A 317 -2.16 2.24 13.39
N ALA A 318 -2.07 3.27 14.23
CA ALA A 318 -0.91 4.14 14.36
C ALA A 318 0.14 3.50 15.28
N SER A 319 0.39 2.21 15.08
CA SER A 319 1.29 1.39 15.87
C SER A 319 2.56 1.04 15.11
N GLY A 320 3.58 0.63 15.85
CA GLY A 320 4.85 0.18 15.31
C GLY A 320 5.63 -0.64 16.34
N THR A 321 6.82 -1.08 15.93
CA THR A 321 7.70 -1.90 16.75
C THR A 321 9.00 -1.18 17.04
N LEU A 322 9.35 -1.09 18.32
CA LEU A 322 10.69 -0.72 18.79
C LEU A 322 11.51 -2.00 18.90
N THR A 323 12.63 -2.09 18.19
CA THR A 323 13.49 -3.29 18.18
C THR A 323 14.82 -2.98 18.85
N VAL A 324 15.06 -3.53 20.04
CA VAL A 324 16.36 -3.43 20.71
C VAL A 324 17.25 -4.56 20.22
N LEU A 325 18.38 -4.19 19.63
CA LEU A 325 19.28 -5.12 18.96
C LEU A 325 20.56 -5.30 19.78
N ASP A 326 20.93 -6.54 20.07
CA ASP A 326 22.23 -6.88 20.67
C ASP A 326 23.31 -6.94 19.59
N LEU A 327 23.73 -5.77 19.11
CA LEU A 327 24.78 -5.63 18.12
C LEU A 327 25.53 -4.31 18.27
N GLN A 328 26.77 -4.32 17.79
CA GLN A 328 27.60 -3.14 17.62
C GLN A 328 27.12 -2.30 16.43
N PRO A 329 26.76 -1.02 16.65
CA PRO A 329 26.35 -0.13 15.57
C PRO A 329 27.50 0.20 14.62
N VAL A 330 27.14 0.79 13.50
CA VAL A 330 28.07 1.35 12.53
C VAL A 330 28.41 2.79 12.94
N THR A 331 29.70 3.14 12.91
CA THR A 331 30.21 4.48 13.24
C THR A 331 31.15 4.95 12.14
N GLY A 332 31.04 6.22 11.74
CA GLY A 332 31.93 6.83 10.75
C GLY A 332 31.84 6.24 9.33
N VAL A 333 30.70 5.66 8.96
CA VAL A 333 30.47 5.13 7.60
C VAL A 333 29.47 6.01 6.88
N THR A 334 29.91 6.62 5.78
CA THR A 334 29.06 7.28 4.80
C THR A 334 28.86 6.36 3.60
N VAL A 335 27.59 6.09 3.28
CA VAL A 335 27.15 5.21 2.20
C VAL A 335 26.64 6.06 1.04
N GLY A 336 27.26 5.94 -0.14
CA GLY A 336 26.68 6.42 -1.38
C GLY A 336 25.67 5.39 -1.88
N TYR A 337 24.38 5.70 -1.80
CA TYR A 337 23.31 4.74 -2.07
C TYR A 337 22.62 5.01 -3.41
N ILE A 338 22.57 4.01 -4.29
CA ILE A 338 21.94 4.10 -5.61
C ILE A 338 20.56 3.43 -5.53
N MET A 339 19.50 4.23 -5.41
CA MET A 339 18.14 3.72 -5.16
C MET A 339 17.65 2.71 -6.19
N GLY A 340 17.10 1.60 -5.69
CA GLY A 340 16.39 0.58 -6.44
C GLY A 340 14.86 0.75 -6.40
N VAL A 341 14.13 -0.30 -6.72
CA VAL A 341 12.66 -0.28 -6.83
C VAL A 341 12.01 -0.71 -5.52
N GLY A 342 11.20 0.17 -4.92
CA GLY A 342 10.46 -0.15 -3.69
C GLY A 342 11.37 -0.46 -2.50
N ASP A 343 12.53 0.20 -2.45
CA ASP A 343 13.61 -0.15 -1.55
C ASP A 343 13.52 0.62 -0.22
N GLN A 344 13.57 -0.10 0.90
CA GLN A 344 13.49 0.41 2.27
C GLN A 344 14.76 0.12 3.09
N VAL A 345 15.87 -0.23 2.43
CA VAL A 345 17.16 -0.45 3.09
C VAL A 345 17.79 0.85 3.64
N PRO A 346 17.78 2.01 2.94
CA PRO A 346 18.47 3.22 3.43
C PRO A 346 18.08 3.64 4.85
N PRO A 347 16.78 3.73 5.22
CA PRO A 347 16.40 4.08 6.58
C PRO A 347 16.97 3.11 7.64
N ALA A 348 17.08 1.82 7.32
CA ALA A 348 17.67 0.84 8.23
C ALA A 348 19.20 1.04 8.40
N LEU A 349 19.90 1.48 7.35
CA LEU A 349 21.32 1.83 7.45
C LEU A 349 21.54 3.05 8.36
N GLU A 350 20.65 4.05 8.27
CA GLU A 350 20.66 5.22 9.17
C GLU A 350 20.36 4.80 10.62
N GLN A 351 19.41 3.89 10.82
CA GLN A 351 19.14 3.31 12.14
C GLN A 351 20.35 2.55 12.69
N LEU A 352 21.17 1.91 11.84
CA LEU A 352 22.45 1.30 12.21
C LEU A 352 23.57 2.30 12.55
N GLY A 353 23.39 3.59 12.28
CA GLY A 353 24.37 4.64 12.54
C GLY A 353 25.23 5.06 11.34
N ALA A 354 24.93 4.55 10.14
CA ALA A 354 25.55 5.04 8.92
C ALA A 354 24.94 6.38 8.49
N THR A 355 25.72 7.21 7.80
CA THR A 355 25.19 8.36 7.05
C THR A 355 24.90 7.91 5.63
N VAL A 356 23.69 8.14 5.12
CA VAL A 356 23.32 7.72 3.75
C VAL A 356 23.17 8.95 2.85
N GLU A 357 23.87 8.96 1.73
CA GLU A 357 23.69 9.95 0.66
C GLU A 357 23.11 9.25 -0.56
N LEU A 358 21.88 9.59 -0.93
CA LEU A 358 21.27 9.06 -2.15
C LEU A 358 21.95 9.67 -3.38
N LEU A 359 22.47 8.83 -4.26
CA LEU A 359 23.12 9.26 -5.50
C LEU A 359 22.09 9.45 -6.60
N SER A 360 21.92 10.71 -7.02
CA SER A 360 21.14 11.08 -8.21
C SER A 360 21.85 10.66 -9.50
N PRO A 361 21.17 10.69 -10.66
CA PRO A 361 21.82 10.45 -11.95
C PRO A 361 23.03 11.35 -12.21
N ASP A 362 22.92 12.65 -11.88
CA ASP A 362 24.00 13.63 -12.09
C ASP A 362 25.18 13.37 -11.15
N GLN A 363 24.90 12.99 -9.91
CA GLN A 363 25.94 12.59 -8.95
C GLN A 363 26.62 11.30 -9.42
N LEU A 364 25.86 10.31 -9.88
CA LEU A 364 26.43 9.06 -10.38
C LEU A 364 27.32 9.29 -11.61
N ALA A 365 27.04 10.31 -12.42
CA ALA A 365 27.86 10.71 -13.55
C ALA A 365 29.16 11.45 -13.14
N SER A 366 29.14 12.24 -12.06
CA SER A 366 30.22 13.22 -11.80
C SER A 366 30.86 13.20 -10.39
N VAL A 367 30.17 12.72 -9.35
CA VAL A 367 30.65 12.80 -7.95
C VAL A 367 31.94 12.02 -7.74
N ASP A 368 32.81 12.50 -6.86
CA ASP A 368 33.95 11.73 -6.39
C ASP A 368 33.47 10.64 -5.42
N LEU A 369 33.47 9.38 -5.88
CA LEU A 369 33.03 8.24 -5.08
C LEU A 369 33.98 7.93 -3.91
N SER A 370 35.22 8.43 -3.91
CA SER A 370 36.19 8.16 -2.84
C SER A 370 35.80 8.74 -1.47
N ARG A 371 34.87 9.70 -1.45
CA ARG A 371 34.29 10.25 -0.21
C ARG A 371 33.41 9.28 0.57
N TYR A 372 32.95 8.20 -0.08
CA TYR A 372 32.13 7.16 0.54
C TYR A 372 32.99 5.98 0.99
N GLN A 373 32.73 5.48 2.20
CA GLN A 373 33.34 4.24 2.68
C GLN A 373 32.73 3.02 1.97
N VAL A 374 31.45 3.14 1.59
CA VAL A 374 30.72 2.11 0.84
C VAL A 374 29.86 2.77 -0.23
N VAL A 375 29.84 2.19 -1.44
CA VAL A 375 28.82 2.49 -2.44
C VAL A 375 27.90 1.28 -2.56
N MET A 376 26.60 1.46 -2.30
CA MET A 376 25.62 0.38 -2.27
C MET A 376 24.54 0.60 -3.33
N THR A 377 24.24 -0.42 -4.14
CA THR A 377 23.07 -0.39 -5.01
C THR A 377 21.86 -0.93 -4.29
N GLY A 378 20.70 -0.37 -4.59
CA GLY A 378 19.43 -0.84 -4.11
C GLY A 378 18.90 -2.05 -4.88
N VAL A 379 17.79 -2.58 -4.36
CA VAL A 379 17.08 -3.76 -4.88
C VAL A 379 16.68 -3.55 -6.33
N ARG A 380 17.16 -4.42 -7.23
CA ARG A 380 16.87 -4.37 -8.67
C ARG A 380 17.23 -3.03 -9.31
N ALA A 381 18.23 -2.32 -8.79
CA ALA A 381 18.66 -1.05 -9.37
C ALA A 381 19.03 -1.22 -10.86
N TYR A 382 19.71 -2.30 -11.24
CA TYR A 382 20.04 -2.60 -12.65
C TYR A 382 18.83 -2.94 -13.53
N GLU A 383 17.63 -3.14 -12.97
CA GLU A 383 16.38 -3.29 -13.75
C GLU A 383 15.89 -1.93 -14.25
N ARG A 384 15.92 -0.89 -13.40
CA ARG A 384 15.22 0.38 -13.66
C ARG A 384 16.11 1.61 -13.84
N ARG A 385 17.39 1.55 -13.49
CA ARG A 385 18.32 2.69 -13.55
C ARG A 385 19.22 2.62 -14.79
N ASP A 386 18.80 3.28 -15.87
CA ASP A 386 19.61 3.43 -17.09
C ASP A 386 20.96 4.11 -16.82
N ASP A 387 20.96 5.12 -15.95
CA ASP A 387 22.14 5.85 -15.52
C ASP A 387 23.13 4.95 -14.75
N LEU A 388 22.64 4.05 -13.89
CA LEU A 388 23.49 3.04 -13.24
C LEU A 388 24.15 2.11 -14.27
N ARG A 389 23.37 1.62 -15.24
CA ARG A 389 23.91 0.79 -16.32
C ARG A 389 24.96 1.53 -17.13
N ALA A 390 24.72 2.79 -17.44
CA ALA A 390 25.63 3.63 -18.22
C ALA A 390 26.94 3.95 -17.48
N TYR A 391 26.88 4.21 -16.16
CA TYR A 391 28.02 4.63 -15.36
C TYR A 391 28.63 3.53 -14.47
N ASN A 392 28.25 2.26 -14.66
CA ASN A 392 28.73 1.15 -13.83
C ASN A 392 30.27 1.07 -13.72
N GLN A 393 30.99 1.40 -14.80
CA GLN A 393 32.46 1.38 -14.77
C GLN A 393 33.04 2.22 -13.63
N ARG A 394 32.39 3.33 -13.25
CA ARG A 394 32.83 4.17 -12.13
C ARG A 394 32.80 3.44 -10.79
N LEU A 395 31.83 2.54 -10.58
CA LEU A 395 31.75 1.70 -9.38
C LEU A 395 32.91 0.70 -9.36
N LEU A 396 33.20 0.07 -10.51
CA LEU A 396 34.31 -0.86 -10.63
C LEU A 396 35.67 -0.17 -10.41
N ASP A 397 35.85 1.04 -10.95
CA ASP A 397 37.05 1.85 -10.75
C ASP A 397 37.20 2.28 -9.29
N TYR A 398 36.09 2.63 -8.63
CA TYR A 398 36.07 2.93 -7.20
C TYR A 398 36.47 1.71 -6.36
N ALA A 399 35.94 0.52 -6.67
CA ALA A 399 36.33 -0.72 -6.01
C ALA A 399 37.82 -1.01 -6.23
N ALA A 400 38.31 -0.88 -7.46
CA ALA A 400 39.71 -1.09 -7.81
C ALA A 400 40.69 -0.21 -6.99
N LYS A 401 40.27 1.01 -6.65
CA LYS A 401 41.05 1.98 -5.85
C LYS A 401 40.85 1.83 -4.33
N GLY A 402 40.36 0.68 -3.86
CA GLY A 402 40.21 0.41 -2.44
C GLY A 402 38.83 0.72 -1.85
N GLY A 403 37.84 1.04 -2.70
CA GLY A 403 36.44 1.18 -2.30
C GLY A 403 35.75 -0.16 -2.05
N THR A 404 34.62 -0.10 -1.34
CA THR A 404 33.73 -1.26 -1.14
C THR A 404 32.42 -1.03 -1.90
N VAL A 405 32.16 -1.83 -2.92
CA VAL A 405 30.88 -1.82 -3.65
C VAL A 405 30.01 -2.98 -3.19
N ILE A 406 28.80 -2.69 -2.75
CA ILE A 406 27.79 -3.70 -2.40
C ILE A 406 26.66 -3.63 -3.41
N VAL A 407 26.49 -4.70 -4.18
CA VAL A 407 25.40 -4.87 -5.14
C VAL A 407 24.32 -5.73 -4.51
N GLN A 408 23.22 -5.11 -4.10
CA GLN A 408 22.06 -5.86 -3.64
C GLN A 408 21.33 -6.52 -4.80
N TYR A 409 20.65 -7.61 -4.48
CA TYR A 409 19.69 -8.38 -5.27
C TYR A 409 19.28 -7.77 -6.62
N ASN A 410 19.53 -8.49 -7.71
CA ASN A 410 19.02 -8.18 -9.04
C ASN A 410 18.39 -9.40 -9.71
N LYS A 411 17.62 -9.15 -10.78
CA LYS A 411 17.11 -10.17 -11.70
C LYS A 411 17.96 -10.21 -12.97
N PHE A 412 17.46 -10.87 -14.01
CA PHE A 412 18.18 -11.17 -15.25
C PHE A 412 18.61 -9.93 -16.06
N GLU A 413 18.08 -8.74 -15.80
CA GLU A 413 18.56 -7.48 -16.38
C GLU A 413 20.03 -7.23 -16.04
N PHE A 414 20.49 -7.71 -14.87
CA PHE A 414 21.92 -7.68 -14.51
C PHE A 414 22.79 -8.49 -15.49
N ASN A 415 22.23 -9.47 -16.20
CA ASN A 415 22.98 -10.31 -17.15
C ASN A 415 23.07 -9.70 -18.55
N GLN A 416 22.45 -8.54 -18.80
CA GLN A 416 22.48 -7.89 -20.12
C GLN A 416 23.85 -7.32 -20.47
N ALA A 417 24.70 -7.09 -19.47
CA ALA A 417 26.09 -6.72 -19.64
C ALA A 417 26.93 -7.26 -18.47
N GLN A 418 28.24 -7.07 -18.56
CA GLN A 418 29.15 -7.34 -17.45
C GLN A 418 29.10 -6.19 -16.44
N TYR A 419 28.19 -6.24 -15.47
CA TYR A 419 28.14 -5.24 -14.40
C TYR A 419 29.06 -5.58 -13.22
N GLY A 420 29.40 -6.85 -13.04
CA GLY A 420 30.42 -7.28 -12.07
C GLY A 420 31.86 -7.02 -12.56
N PRO A 421 32.85 -7.06 -11.67
CA PRO A 421 34.26 -6.86 -12.05
C PRO A 421 34.82 -7.95 -12.97
N PHE A 422 34.27 -9.17 -12.93
CA PHE A 422 34.73 -10.34 -13.69
C PHE A 422 33.53 -11.11 -14.27
N PRO A 423 33.72 -12.02 -15.26
CA PRO A 423 32.64 -12.85 -15.81
C PRO A 423 31.77 -13.52 -14.74
N GLY A 424 30.50 -13.15 -14.70
CA GLY A 424 29.53 -13.75 -13.81
C GLY A 424 28.13 -13.22 -14.06
N GLN A 425 27.13 -14.00 -13.67
CA GLN A 425 25.72 -13.73 -13.96
C GLN A 425 24.88 -14.11 -12.75
N VAL A 426 23.72 -13.49 -12.58
CA VAL A 426 22.69 -14.01 -11.67
C VAL A 426 21.96 -15.19 -12.32
N SER A 427 21.47 -16.10 -11.49
CA SER A 427 20.74 -17.31 -11.90
C SER A 427 19.28 -17.28 -11.43
N SER A 428 18.54 -18.37 -11.65
CA SER A 428 17.22 -18.58 -11.07
C SER A 428 17.25 -19.24 -9.68
N ASN A 429 18.44 -19.56 -9.15
CA ASN A 429 18.62 -20.18 -7.84
C ASN A 429 17.98 -19.33 -6.74
N ARG A 430 17.36 -20.02 -5.80
CA ARG A 430 16.58 -19.44 -4.72
C ARG A 430 16.47 -20.39 -3.54
N VAL A 431 16.21 -19.82 -2.37
CA VAL A 431 15.78 -20.53 -1.18
C VAL A 431 14.58 -19.79 -0.63
N THR A 432 13.40 -20.36 -0.86
CA THR A 432 12.09 -19.77 -0.53
C THR A 432 11.66 -20.05 0.90
N ASP A 433 12.21 -21.07 1.54
CA ASP A 433 11.95 -21.35 2.96
C ASP A 433 12.83 -20.44 3.84
N GLU A 434 12.19 -19.56 4.62
CA GLU A 434 12.82 -18.62 5.54
C GLU A 434 13.53 -19.28 6.73
N THR A 435 13.19 -20.54 7.04
CA THR A 435 13.79 -21.33 8.12
C THR A 435 14.95 -22.20 7.64
N ALA A 436 15.18 -22.30 6.33
CA ALA A 436 16.24 -23.09 5.74
C ALA A 436 17.60 -22.83 6.44
N PRO A 437 18.32 -23.88 6.87
CA PRO A 437 19.63 -23.75 7.51
C PRO A 437 20.64 -23.07 6.58
N VAL A 438 21.54 -22.28 7.18
CA VAL A 438 22.58 -21.56 6.45
C VAL A 438 23.95 -22.07 6.88
N THR A 439 24.72 -22.55 5.90
CA THR A 439 26.11 -22.97 6.10
C THR A 439 27.06 -21.85 5.68
N ILE A 440 27.94 -21.44 6.59
CA ILE A 440 29.01 -20.48 6.31
C ILE A 440 30.19 -21.21 5.70
N LEU A 441 30.55 -20.86 4.46
CA LEU A 441 31.62 -21.51 3.70
C LEU A 441 33.02 -21.01 4.06
N VAL A 442 33.12 -19.74 4.50
CA VAL A 442 34.38 -19.09 4.87
C VAL A 442 34.23 -18.47 6.27
N PRO A 443 34.32 -19.27 7.35
CA PRO A 443 33.96 -18.84 8.71
C PRO A 443 34.81 -17.68 9.26
N ASP A 444 36.07 -17.58 8.83
CA ASP A 444 36.98 -16.52 9.27
C ASP A 444 36.81 -15.22 8.45
N HIS A 445 35.89 -15.19 7.48
CA HIS A 445 35.65 -14.00 6.68
C HIS A 445 35.15 -12.85 7.58
N PRO A 446 35.68 -11.61 7.45
CA PRO A 446 35.32 -10.49 8.33
C PRO A 446 33.82 -10.18 8.39
N VAL A 447 33.07 -10.48 7.32
CA VAL A 447 31.62 -10.33 7.29
C VAL A 447 30.90 -11.16 8.36
N PHE A 448 31.51 -12.24 8.85
CA PHE A 448 30.95 -13.12 9.88
C PHE A 448 31.56 -12.90 11.26
N THR A 449 32.63 -12.12 11.37
CA THR A 449 33.41 -12.04 12.61
C THR A 449 33.50 -10.63 13.19
N THR A 450 33.28 -9.56 12.41
CA THR A 450 33.51 -8.18 12.89
C THR A 450 32.59 -7.14 12.22
N PRO A 451 32.06 -6.15 12.97
CA PRO A 451 32.15 -6.00 14.43
C PRO A 451 31.24 -6.95 15.21
N ASN A 452 30.28 -7.59 14.54
CA ASN A 452 29.34 -8.52 15.14
C ASN A 452 29.71 -9.96 14.78
N ARG A 453 29.62 -10.88 15.74
CA ARG A 453 29.81 -12.30 15.45
C ARG A 453 28.54 -12.88 14.88
N ILE A 454 28.61 -13.41 13.66
CA ILE A 454 27.51 -14.09 13.00
C ILE A 454 27.50 -15.56 13.42
N THR A 455 26.34 -16.04 13.83
CA THR A 455 26.12 -17.39 14.36
C THR A 455 24.83 -17.96 13.78
N GLU A 456 24.46 -19.18 14.17
CA GLU A 456 23.19 -19.79 13.77
C GLU A 456 21.97 -18.92 14.14
N THR A 457 22.03 -18.17 15.24
CA THR A 457 20.92 -17.29 15.67
C THR A 457 20.70 -16.11 14.72
N THR A 458 21.71 -15.71 13.94
CA THR A 458 21.58 -14.67 12.90
C THR A 458 20.55 -15.05 11.84
N TRP A 459 20.32 -16.35 11.65
CA TRP A 459 19.41 -16.87 10.64
C TRP A 459 18.01 -17.14 11.21
N THR A 460 17.73 -16.79 12.47
CA THR A 460 16.40 -16.95 13.08
C THR A 460 15.51 -15.73 12.84
N GLY A 461 14.18 -15.93 12.81
CA GLY A 461 13.21 -14.84 12.65
C GLY A 461 13.25 -14.13 11.29
N TRP A 462 13.81 -14.78 10.26
CA TRP A 462 13.71 -14.28 8.89
C TRP A 462 12.28 -14.42 8.40
N VAL A 463 11.82 -13.45 7.60
CA VAL A 463 10.47 -13.43 7.05
C VAL A 463 10.48 -13.77 5.56
N GLN A 464 9.45 -14.49 5.13
CA GLN A 464 9.11 -14.82 3.74
C GLN A 464 10.08 -15.73 2.97
N GLU A 465 11.38 -15.44 2.92
CA GLU A 465 12.39 -16.30 2.26
C GLU A 465 13.83 -15.85 2.58
N ARG A 466 14.82 -16.74 2.36
CA ARG A 466 16.26 -16.41 2.48
C ARG A 466 16.76 -15.52 1.35
N GLY A 467 16.34 -15.80 0.13
CA GLY A 467 16.67 -14.97 -1.02
C GLY A 467 16.43 -15.64 -2.35
N LEU A 468 16.47 -14.82 -3.39
CA LEU A 468 16.14 -15.19 -4.76
C LEU A 468 17.23 -14.72 -5.72
N TYR A 469 17.24 -15.30 -6.92
CA TYR A 469 18.10 -14.90 -8.03
C TYR A 469 19.58 -14.76 -7.62
N PHE A 470 20.09 -15.82 -6.98
CA PHE A 470 21.47 -15.86 -6.50
C PHE A 470 22.46 -15.72 -7.64
N PHE A 471 23.63 -15.14 -7.32
CA PHE A 471 24.74 -15.11 -8.26
C PHE A 471 25.14 -16.53 -8.63
N ASN A 472 25.44 -16.77 -9.91
CA ASN A 472 25.82 -18.09 -10.38
C ASN A 472 27.30 -18.36 -10.10
N ALA A 473 27.68 -18.39 -8.82
CA ALA A 473 29.06 -18.50 -8.37
C ALA A 473 29.77 -19.75 -8.95
N GLU A 474 29.04 -20.85 -9.15
CA GLU A 474 29.56 -22.09 -9.72
C GLU A 474 30.01 -21.98 -11.18
N LYS A 475 29.39 -21.07 -11.95
CA LYS A 475 29.72 -20.82 -13.36
C LYS A 475 30.44 -19.48 -13.58
N ALA A 476 30.70 -18.74 -12.51
CA ALA A 476 31.37 -17.46 -12.56
C ALA A 476 32.90 -17.62 -12.57
N ASP A 477 33.59 -16.51 -12.80
CA ASP A 477 35.03 -16.41 -12.69
C ASP A 477 35.51 -16.85 -11.28
N PRO A 478 36.59 -17.66 -11.17
CA PRO A 478 37.09 -18.17 -9.88
C PRO A 478 37.49 -17.12 -8.84
N ARG A 479 37.61 -15.84 -9.24
CA ARG A 479 37.87 -14.72 -8.31
C ARG A 479 36.64 -14.36 -7.46
N TYR A 480 35.47 -14.85 -7.82
CA TYR A 480 34.28 -14.78 -6.98
C TYR A 480 34.33 -15.86 -5.91
N VAL A 481 34.38 -15.44 -4.65
CA VAL A 481 34.34 -16.31 -3.48
C VAL A 481 32.94 -16.26 -2.88
N ASP A 482 32.24 -17.38 -2.94
CA ASP A 482 30.94 -17.54 -2.30
C ASP A 482 31.11 -17.81 -0.79
N LEU A 483 30.27 -17.17 0.01
CA LEU A 483 30.40 -17.16 1.46
C LEU A 483 29.35 -18.02 2.16
N LEU A 484 28.25 -18.38 1.47
CA LEU A 484 27.11 -19.08 2.05
C LEU A 484 26.61 -20.21 1.15
N GLU A 485 26.20 -21.31 1.77
CA GLU A 485 25.45 -22.40 1.14
C GLU A 485 24.16 -22.66 1.93
N MET A 486 23.07 -22.90 1.21
CA MET A 486 21.76 -23.23 1.78
C MET A 486 21.11 -24.31 0.92
N THR A 487 20.17 -25.07 1.48
CA THR A 487 19.34 -26.00 0.69
C THR A 487 17.88 -25.68 0.97
N ASP A 488 17.12 -25.47 -0.11
CA ASP A 488 15.67 -25.34 -0.02
C ASP A 488 15.06 -26.72 0.23
N PRO A 489 14.20 -26.89 1.26
CA PRO A 489 13.58 -28.18 1.54
C PRO A 489 12.53 -28.58 0.49
N PHE A 490 12.10 -27.67 -0.40
CA PHE A 490 11.08 -27.94 -1.39
C PHE A 490 11.55 -28.99 -2.42
N PRO A 491 10.82 -30.10 -2.63
CA PRO A 491 11.27 -31.21 -3.48
C PRO A 491 11.57 -30.82 -4.94
N ASN A 492 10.91 -29.77 -5.46
CA ASN A 492 11.12 -29.28 -6.82
C ASN A 492 12.18 -28.17 -6.93
N ASN A 493 12.90 -27.89 -5.84
CA ASN A 493 14.07 -27.00 -5.81
C ASN A 493 15.31 -27.73 -5.22
N PRO A 494 15.69 -28.92 -5.72
CA PRO A 494 16.62 -29.80 -5.04
C PRO A 494 18.06 -29.27 -5.05
N GLY A 495 18.85 -29.72 -4.07
CA GLY A 495 20.30 -29.55 -4.00
C GLY A 495 20.76 -28.24 -3.36
N PRO A 496 22.07 -28.14 -3.04
CA PRO A 496 22.64 -26.94 -2.44
C PRO A 496 22.49 -25.74 -3.38
N LYS A 497 22.38 -24.57 -2.77
CA LYS A 497 22.25 -23.27 -3.41
C LYS A 497 23.37 -22.37 -2.88
N ARG A 498 24.16 -21.90 -3.82
CA ARG A 498 25.31 -21.01 -3.65
C ARG A 498 25.07 -19.67 -4.32
N GLY A 499 25.82 -18.66 -3.93
CA GLY A 499 25.80 -17.32 -4.51
C GLY A 499 24.84 -16.34 -3.86
N ALA A 500 24.36 -16.64 -2.65
CA ALA A 500 23.53 -15.74 -1.86
C ALA A 500 24.35 -14.57 -1.27
N LEU A 501 25.65 -14.77 -1.05
CA LEU A 501 26.58 -13.74 -0.59
C LEU A 501 27.96 -14.02 -1.18
N VAL A 502 28.39 -13.20 -2.14
CA VAL A 502 29.62 -13.44 -2.91
C VAL A 502 30.54 -12.23 -2.81
N GLU A 503 31.81 -12.42 -2.47
CA GLU A 503 32.84 -11.38 -2.52
C GLU A 503 33.81 -11.63 -3.68
N ALA A 504 34.21 -10.57 -4.38
CA ALA A 504 35.38 -10.54 -5.23
C ALA A 504 36.32 -9.41 -4.80
N ARG A 505 37.62 -9.72 -4.69
CA ARG A 505 38.65 -8.69 -4.54
C ARG A 505 38.96 -8.05 -5.88
N VAL A 506 38.97 -6.72 -5.91
CA VAL A 506 39.17 -5.92 -7.12
C VAL A 506 40.18 -4.84 -6.80
N GLY A 507 41.37 -4.92 -7.37
CA GLY A 507 42.48 -4.03 -7.01
C GLY A 507 42.72 -4.04 -5.50
N GLU A 508 42.67 -2.87 -4.87
CA GLU A 508 42.84 -2.70 -3.43
C GLU A 508 41.54 -2.86 -2.62
N GLY A 509 40.39 -2.97 -3.30
CA GLY A 509 39.08 -2.97 -2.68
C GLY A 509 38.30 -4.25 -2.91
N ARG A 510 36.99 -4.13 -2.85
CA ARG A 510 36.08 -5.27 -2.92
C ARG A 510 34.77 -4.93 -3.62
N TRP A 511 34.21 -5.96 -4.22
CA TRP A 511 32.88 -5.97 -4.79
C TRP A 511 32.11 -7.14 -4.19
N ILE A 512 30.92 -6.88 -3.64
CA ILE A 512 30.12 -7.87 -2.93
C ILE A 512 28.74 -7.94 -3.56
N TYR A 513 28.30 -9.13 -3.97
CA TYR A 513 26.92 -9.39 -4.35
C TYR A 513 26.14 -9.93 -3.15
N VAL A 514 24.98 -9.34 -2.89
CA VAL A 514 24.07 -9.75 -1.81
C VAL A 514 22.75 -10.22 -2.43
N GLY A 515 22.64 -11.53 -2.63
CA GLY A 515 21.40 -12.20 -3.08
C GLY A 515 20.44 -12.57 -1.94
N LEU A 516 20.87 -12.39 -0.69
CA LEU A 516 20.00 -12.48 0.48
C LEU A 516 18.92 -11.39 0.46
N ASN A 517 17.72 -11.70 0.93
CA ASN A 517 16.59 -10.78 0.97
C ASN A 517 16.65 -9.75 2.11
N LEU A 518 17.81 -9.13 2.34
CA LEU A 518 18.01 -8.13 3.41
C LEU A 518 17.03 -6.97 3.32
N TRP A 519 16.60 -6.61 2.11
CA TRP A 519 15.58 -5.59 1.86
C TRP A 519 14.18 -5.90 2.41
N ARG A 520 13.89 -7.17 2.74
CA ARG A 520 12.68 -7.55 3.49
C ARG A 520 12.95 -7.71 4.97
N GLN A 521 14.13 -8.23 5.31
CA GLN A 521 14.51 -8.50 6.70
C GLN A 521 14.72 -7.20 7.50
N LEU A 522 15.30 -6.18 6.88
CA LEU A 522 15.57 -4.90 7.54
C LEU A 522 14.27 -4.14 7.90
N PRO A 523 13.30 -3.95 6.98
CA PRO A 523 12.00 -3.38 7.34
C PRO A 523 11.21 -4.23 8.34
N ALA A 524 11.39 -5.55 8.31
CA ALA A 524 10.75 -6.45 9.26
C ALA A 524 11.40 -6.44 10.66
N GLY A 525 12.52 -5.72 10.85
CA GLY A 525 13.22 -5.67 12.14
C GLY A 525 13.92 -6.98 12.51
N THR A 526 14.46 -7.74 11.56
CA THR A 526 15.13 -9.03 11.83
C THR A 526 16.55 -8.83 12.34
N ASP A 527 16.81 -9.18 13.60
CA ASP A 527 18.04 -8.88 14.32
C ASP A 527 19.33 -9.31 13.58
N GLY A 528 19.36 -10.55 13.10
CA GLY A 528 20.53 -11.07 12.40
C GLY A 528 20.82 -10.38 11.07
N ALA A 529 19.80 -9.87 10.38
CA ALA A 529 19.99 -9.11 9.16
C ALA A 529 20.68 -7.76 9.46
N TYR A 530 20.30 -7.09 10.56
CA TYR A 530 20.97 -5.87 11.00
C TYR A 530 22.45 -6.14 11.35
N ALA A 531 22.75 -7.24 12.04
CA ALA A 531 24.13 -7.61 12.38
C ALA A 531 24.98 -7.87 11.11
N LEU A 532 24.43 -8.60 10.14
CA LEU A 532 25.11 -8.88 8.89
C LEU A 532 25.37 -7.61 8.07
N VAL A 533 24.39 -6.70 8.01
CA VAL A 533 24.53 -5.41 7.31
C VAL A 533 25.54 -4.51 8.00
N ALA A 534 25.55 -4.46 9.34
CA ALA A 534 26.55 -3.72 10.09
C ALA A 534 27.97 -4.20 9.78
N ASN A 535 28.17 -5.51 9.66
CA ASN A 535 29.44 -6.10 9.24
C ASN A 535 29.79 -5.75 7.80
N LEU A 536 28.85 -5.91 6.85
CA LEU A 536 29.05 -5.53 5.45
C LEU A 536 29.47 -4.06 5.29
N LEU A 537 28.81 -3.15 5.99
CA LEU A 537 29.15 -1.73 5.99
C LEU A 537 30.53 -1.46 6.60
N SER A 538 30.92 -2.24 7.60
CA SER A 538 32.21 -2.11 8.27
C SER A 538 33.39 -2.61 7.42
N LEU A 539 33.14 -3.39 6.36
CA LEU A 539 34.18 -3.79 5.39
C LEU A 539 34.78 -2.62 4.59
N GLY A 540 34.06 -1.49 4.55
CA GLY A 540 34.51 -0.25 3.91
C GLY A 540 35.32 0.68 4.81
N ARG A 541 35.47 0.36 6.10
CA ARG A 541 36.35 1.13 6.99
C ARG A 541 37.81 0.82 6.67
N LYS A 542 38.60 1.87 6.50
CA LYS A 542 40.07 1.81 6.47
C LYS A 542 40.62 2.20 7.83
#